data_AF-A0A443KBK1-F1
#
_entry.id   AF-A0A443KBK1-F1
#
_cell.length_a   1.000
_cell.length_b   1.000
_cell.length_c   1.000
_cell.angle_alpha   90.00
_cell.angle_beta   90.00
_cell.angle_gamma   90.00
#
_symmetry.space_group_name_H-M   'P 1'
#
loop_
_entity.id
_entity.type
_entity.pdbx_description
1 polymer ?
#
loop_
_entity_poly.entity_id
_entity_poly.type
_entity_poly.pdbx_seq_one_letter_code
_entity_poly.pdbx_strand_id
1 'polypeptide(L)'
;MTAALRCRRVAGWFLAGFAVALLWLVPAGQAVAHASLVSAAPPDGVVLEAAPRDITLTFNERVRPLAARLSAPDGRTVLLPPPEIEGHSLRFALPEGLARGSHLLSWRVTSADGHPLAGAQLFSVEVETAIAEASNDAPLATRAGVWALRAGLIGALLCGVGGAVFQAFAGRQGTRFPQAAAGAGLALLLPVAGFQGLDLLGLPPAALLTEAPWREGAAGAPGLAMALSAGALIAALTRPGRGIALVGLLACGMAAAAAGHAATAPPQAVMRPAVAAHVIAAALWIGALVPLSAQIARGGAGALAGFSRAIPWGVAVLAASGAAIAVVQLGADPAALWRTDYGRVLLAKLALVAVLLAVALFNRLRLTPRAERGDTRPLRRAIAVEMMLAAAIIGVIALWRFTPPPRAIVPVPPALAQEFRAGGLSAVVHVDPPRMGMVRVRVSDLRLDGAPFVPQSVAIEFAKPSYGLGPFRHEMRDGEADAGRFLLPLDGYWVVTVTVLISDFRAEEMRDIIEIRPAN
;
A
#
# COMPACT_ATOMS: atom_id res chain seq x y z
N MET A 1 -42.85 -33.32 12.45
CA MET A 1 -41.44 -33.64 12.80
C MET A 1 -40.42 -33.47 11.65
N THR A 2 -40.77 -32.93 10.49
CA THR A 2 -39.90 -32.88 9.28
C THR A 2 -39.18 -31.54 9.04
N ALA A 3 -39.60 -30.45 9.69
CA ALA A 3 -38.96 -29.13 9.56
C ALA A 3 -37.64 -29.01 10.36
N ALA A 4 -37.58 -29.63 11.55
CA ALA A 4 -36.40 -29.61 12.43
C ALA A 4 -35.18 -30.35 11.81
N LEU A 5 -35.43 -31.39 11.01
CA LEU A 5 -34.40 -32.16 10.31
C LEU A 5 -33.82 -31.40 9.09
N ARG A 6 -34.58 -30.47 8.49
CA ARG A 6 -34.08 -29.59 7.40
C ARG A 6 -33.20 -28.46 7.93
N CYS A 7 -33.50 -27.88 9.10
CA CYS A 7 -32.63 -26.88 9.75
C CYS A 7 -31.27 -27.46 10.17
N ARG A 8 -31.24 -28.69 10.70
CA ARG A 8 -29.98 -29.36 11.08
C ARG A 8 -29.06 -29.66 9.89
N ARG A 9 -29.62 -30.00 8.73
CA ARG A 9 -28.83 -30.24 7.51
C ARG A 9 -28.22 -28.95 6.97
N VAL A 10 -28.97 -27.84 6.93
CA VAL A 10 -28.44 -26.53 6.51
C VAL A 10 -27.31 -26.06 7.44
N ALA A 11 -27.45 -26.23 8.76
CA ALA A 11 -26.38 -25.94 9.72
C ALA A 11 -25.12 -26.80 9.50
N GLY A 12 -25.27 -28.07 9.10
CA GLY A 12 -24.14 -28.95 8.74
C GLY A 12 -23.38 -28.50 7.48
N TRP A 13 -24.07 -28.01 6.46
CA TRP A 13 -23.44 -27.42 5.27
C TRP A 13 -22.75 -26.08 5.59
N PHE A 14 -23.30 -25.29 6.52
CA PHE A 14 -22.67 -24.09 7.04
C PHE A 14 -21.36 -24.41 7.78
N LEU A 15 -21.36 -25.42 8.65
CA LEU A 15 -20.17 -25.86 9.38
C LEU A 15 -19.11 -26.47 8.47
N ALA A 16 -19.51 -27.24 7.45
CA ALA A 16 -18.58 -27.82 6.47
C ALA A 16 -17.98 -26.74 5.54
N GLY A 17 -18.79 -25.78 5.07
CA GLY A 17 -18.30 -24.64 4.28
C GLY A 17 -17.41 -23.70 5.09
N PHE A 18 -17.74 -23.48 6.37
CA PHE A 18 -16.90 -22.74 7.31
C PHE A 18 -15.59 -23.47 7.59
N ALA A 19 -15.61 -24.79 7.79
CA ALA A 19 -14.41 -25.60 8.00
C ALA A 19 -13.48 -25.64 6.78
N VAL A 20 -14.01 -25.69 5.55
CA VAL A 20 -13.21 -25.59 4.32
C VAL A 20 -12.63 -24.18 4.13
N ALA A 21 -13.39 -23.13 4.47
CA ALA A 21 -12.87 -21.75 4.48
C ALA A 21 -11.78 -21.55 5.56
N LEU A 22 -11.89 -22.23 6.70
CA LEU A 22 -10.85 -22.30 7.75
C LEU A 22 -9.61 -23.08 7.32
N LEU A 23 -9.74 -24.10 6.48
CA LEU A 23 -8.58 -24.81 5.92
C LEU A 23 -7.78 -23.95 4.92
N TRP A 24 -8.40 -22.98 4.25
CA TRP A 24 -7.70 -21.97 3.44
C TRP A 24 -7.04 -20.85 4.27
N LEU A 25 -7.34 -20.78 5.57
CA LEU A 25 -6.77 -19.82 6.53
C LEU A 25 -5.49 -20.36 7.21
N VAL A 26 -4.98 -21.52 6.80
CA VAL A 26 -3.69 -22.04 7.28
C VAL A 26 -2.58 -21.02 6.91
N PRO A 27 -1.79 -20.53 7.89
CA PRO A 27 -0.81 -19.48 7.65
C PRO A 27 0.31 -20.00 6.74
N ALA A 28 0.46 -19.43 5.55
CA ALA A 28 1.66 -19.61 4.74
C ALA A 28 2.75 -18.67 5.28
N GLY A 29 3.43 -19.07 6.35
CA GLY A 29 4.63 -18.42 6.88
C GLY A 29 4.44 -17.02 7.50
N GLN A 30 5.27 -16.69 8.49
CA GLN A 30 5.43 -15.31 8.95
C GLN A 30 6.26 -14.54 7.91
N ALA A 31 5.63 -14.11 6.83
CA ALA A 31 6.22 -13.09 5.97
C ALA A 31 5.84 -11.71 6.53
N VAL A 32 6.85 -10.90 6.87
CA VAL A 32 6.66 -9.48 7.17
C VAL A 32 6.21 -8.84 5.86
N ALA A 33 4.91 -8.60 5.69
CA ALA A 33 4.27 -8.33 4.41
C ALA A 33 4.61 -7.00 3.71
N HIS A 34 5.69 -6.33 4.12
CA HIS A 34 6.12 -5.07 3.54
C HIS A 34 7.61 -5.11 3.28
N ALA A 35 7.93 -5.32 2.02
CA ALA A 35 9.29 -5.27 1.55
C ALA A 35 9.79 -3.83 1.62
N SER A 36 10.97 -3.68 2.19
CA SER A 36 11.73 -2.44 2.23
C SER A 36 13.13 -2.76 1.73
N LEU A 37 13.70 -1.83 0.97
CA LEU A 37 15.10 -1.93 0.58
C LEU A 37 15.95 -1.75 1.85
N VAL A 38 16.75 -2.76 2.16
CA VAL A 38 17.64 -2.78 3.33
C VAL A 38 19.01 -2.24 2.96
N SER A 39 19.53 -2.65 1.80
CA SER A 39 20.83 -2.22 1.30
C SER A 39 20.92 -2.35 -0.22
N ALA A 40 21.87 -1.63 -0.80
CA ALA A 40 22.24 -1.71 -2.21
C ALA A 40 23.76 -1.83 -2.35
N ALA A 41 24.21 -2.55 -3.36
CA ALA A 41 25.61 -2.68 -3.76
C ALA A 41 25.70 -2.51 -5.29
N PRO A 42 26.37 -1.47 -5.81
CA PRO A 42 27.04 -0.39 -5.10
C PRO A 42 26.04 0.43 -4.26
N PRO A 43 26.42 0.99 -3.10
CA PRO A 43 25.47 1.71 -2.27
C PRO A 43 25.12 3.08 -2.86
N ASP A 44 23.92 3.59 -2.56
CA ASP A 44 23.33 4.79 -3.16
C ASP A 44 24.22 6.02 -3.20
N GLY A 45 24.19 6.77 -4.29
CA GLY A 45 24.96 7.98 -4.58
C GLY A 45 26.48 7.78 -4.69
N VAL A 46 27.00 6.56 -4.83
CA VAL A 46 28.46 6.34 -4.88
C VAL A 46 29.05 6.78 -6.22
N VAL A 47 30.22 7.40 -6.18
CA VAL A 47 31.06 7.64 -7.37
C VAL A 47 32.07 6.49 -7.48
N LEU A 48 32.11 5.82 -8.62
CA LEU A 48 32.93 4.65 -8.90
C LEU A 48 34.02 5.01 -9.91
N GLU A 49 35.23 4.51 -9.70
CA GLU A 49 36.34 4.68 -10.65
C GLU A 49 36.09 3.95 -11.98
N ALA A 50 35.28 2.88 -11.96
CA ALA A 50 34.91 2.12 -13.14
C ALA A 50 33.44 1.70 -13.09
N ALA A 51 32.83 1.52 -14.26
CA ALA A 51 31.45 1.08 -14.38
C ALA A 51 31.25 -0.30 -13.70
N PRO A 52 30.27 -0.45 -12.79
CA PRO A 52 29.98 -1.73 -12.17
C PRO A 52 29.31 -2.67 -13.18
N ARG A 53 29.54 -3.98 -13.03
CA ARG A 53 28.90 -4.99 -13.89
C ARG A 53 27.45 -5.25 -13.50
N ASP A 54 27.15 -5.09 -12.22
CA ASP A 54 25.83 -5.37 -11.67
C ASP A 54 25.49 -4.46 -10.49
N ILE A 55 24.19 -4.35 -10.20
CA ILE A 55 23.65 -3.72 -9.00
C ILE A 55 22.82 -4.76 -8.26
N THR A 56 23.14 -4.97 -6.99
CA THR A 56 22.41 -5.85 -6.10
C THR A 56 21.58 -5.03 -5.11
N LEU A 57 20.28 -5.29 -5.07
CA LEU A 57 19.34 -4.70 -4.12
C LEU A 57 18.88 -5.77 -3.12
N THR A 58 19.08 -5.54 -1.82
CA THR A 58 18.70 -6.49 -0.76
C THR A 58 17.47 -5.97 -0.01
N PHE A 59 16.46 -6.81 0.14
CA PHE A 59 15.21 -6.49 0.84
C PHE A 59 15.11 -7.24 2.17
N ASN A 60 14.24 -6.77 3.06
CA ASN A 60 13.94 -7.45 4.34
C ASN A 60 13.07 -8.72 4.15
N GLU A 61 12.48 -8.91 2.98
CA GLU A 61 11.74 -10.11 2.60
C GLU A 61 11.90 -10.43 1.10
N ARG A 62 11.40 -11.59 0.67
CA ARG A 62 11.31 -11.93 -0.76
C ARG A 62 10.42 -10.96 -1.50
N VAL A 63 10.94 -10.45 -2.62
CA VAL A 63 10.19 -9.62 -3.57
C VAL A 63 10.17 -10.26 -4.95
N ARG A 64 9.12 -9.97 -5.72
CA ARG A 64 9.03 -10.35 -7.13
C ARG A 64 9.43 -9.14 -7.99
N PRO A 65 10.49 -9.23 -8.82
CA PRO A 65 10.87 -8.13 -9.71
C PRO A 65 9.79 -7.93 -10.78
N LEU A 66 9.48 -6.66 -11.09
CA LEU A 66 8.54 -6.28 -12.14
C LEU A 66 9.25 -5.65 -13.33
N ALA A 67 10.03 -4.59 -13.06
CA ALA A 67 10.73 -3.84 -14.09
C ALA A 67 11.91 -3.09 -13.47
N ALA A 68 13.00 -2.95 -14.23
CA ALA A 68 14.09 -2.05 -13.90
C ALA A 68 14.52 -1.28 -15.15
N ARG A 69 14.82 -0.01 -14.97
CA ARG A 69 15.25 0.90 -16.02
C ARG A 69 16.51 1.61 -15.58
N LEU A 70 17.51 1.64 -16.45
CA LEU A 70 18.73 2.41 -16.24
C LEU A 70 18.63 3.70 -17.06
N SER A 71 18.73 4.84 -16.41
CA SER A 71 18.84 6.14 -17.07
C SER A 71 20.28 6.60 -17.05
N ALA A 72 20.80 6.94 -18.22
CA ALA A 72 22.16 7.42 -18.43
C ALA A 72 22.24 8.95 -18.26
N PRO A 73 23.47 9.51 -18.12
CA PRO A 73 23.69 10.96 -17.96
C PRO A 73 23.12 11.82 -19.10
N ASP A 74 23.05 11.25 -20.30
CA ASP A 74 22.51 11.91 -21.50
C ASP A 74 20.97 11.90 -21.56
N GLY A 75 20.30 11.37 -20.52
CA GLY A 75 18.85 11.26 -20.43
C GLY A 75 18.26 10.04 -21.14
N ARG A 76 19.08 9.19 -21.78
CA ARG A 76 18.59 7.95 -22.39
C ARG A 76 18.25 6.93 -21.31
N THR A 77 17.07 6.33 -21.42
CA THR A 77 16.63 5.26 -20.51
C THR A 77 16.56 3.93 -21.25
N VAL A 78 17.09 2.87 -20.64
CA VAL A 78 17.07 1.49 -21.16
C VAL A 78 16.35 0.57 -20.17
N LEU A 79 15.46 -0.29 -20.67
CA LEU A 79 14.85 -1.35 -19.87
C LEU A 79 15.88 -2.48 -19.66
N LEU A 80 16.09 -2.86 -18.40
CA LEU A 80 16.97 -3.96 -18.05
C LEU A 80 16.25 -5.31 -18.14
N PRO A 81 16.98 -6.40 -18.44
CA PRO A 81 16.43 -7.75 -18.34
C PRO A 81 16.04 -8.09 -16.88
N PRO A 82 15.22 -9.14 -16.67
CA PRO A 82 14.91 -9.61 -15.32
C PRO A 82 16.19 -9.90 -14.50
N PRO A 83 16.22 -9.53 -13.21
CA PRO A 83 17.38 -9.77 -12.36
C PRO A 83 17.51 -11.25 -11.99
N GLU A 84 18.72 -11.64 -11.59
CA GLU A 84 18.93 -12.88 -10.85
C GLU A 84 18.38 -12.73 -9.42
N ILE A 85 17.70 -13.77 -8.92
CA ILE A 85 17.05 -13.74 -7.60
C ILE A 85 17.78 -14.69 -6.67
N GLU A 86 18.38 -14.14 -5.60
CA GLU A 86 19.06 -14.91 -4.56
C GLU A 86 18.48 -14.58 -3.19
N GLY A 87 17.60 -15.44 -2.67
CA GLY A 87 16.94 -15.21 -1.38
C GLY A 87 16.10 -13.94 -1.39
N HIS A 88 16.53 -12.91 -0.64
CA HIS A 88 15.89 -11.58 -0.56
C HIS A 88 16.60 -10.52 -1.41
N SER A 89 17.54 -10.92 -2.26
CA SER A 89 18.34 -10.02 -3.07
C SER A 89 18.00 -10.14 -4.56
N LEU A 90 18.00 -9.01 -5.25
CA LEU A 90 17.83 -8.89 -6.69
C LEU A 90 19.11 -8.36 -7.31
N ARG A 91 19.74 -9.10 -8.21
CA ARG A 91 20.97 -8.72 -8.90
C ARG A 91 20.67 -8.36 -10.36
N PHE A 92 20.84 -7.08 -10.70
CA PHE A 92 20.61 -6.53 -12.03
C PHE A 92 21.93 -6.42 -12.79
N ALA A 93 22.07 -7.15 -13.90
CA ALA A 93 23.18 -6.97 -14.82
C ALA A 93 23.04 -5.62 -15.57
N LEU A 94 24.13 -4.85 -15.63
CA LEU A 94 24.17 -3.59 -16.36
C LEU A 94 24.74 -3.78 -17.77
N PRO A 95 24.35 -2.94 -18.74
CA PRO A 95 24.98 -2.91 -20.06
C PRO A 95 26.47 -2.62 -19.97
N GLU A 96 27.27 -3.25 -20.84
CA GLU A 96 28.68 -2.90 -20.98
C GLU A 96 28.86 -1.49 -21.55
N GLY A 97 29.96 -0.82 -21.18
CA GLY A 97 30.31 0.50 -21.73
C GLY A 97 29.42 1.65 -21.24
N LEU A 98 29.04 1.64 -19.96
CA LEU A 98 28.32 2.78 -19.36
C LEU A 98 29.12 4.07 -19.54
N ALA A 99 28.43 5.12 -19.99
CA ALA A 99 29.02 6.44 -20.15
C ALA A 99 29.52 7.01 -18.82
N ARG A 100 30.54 7.86 -18.87
CA ARG A 100 30.97 8.67 -17.73
C ARG A 100 29.83 9.60 -17.27
N GLY A 101 29.63 9.71 -15.96
CA GLY A 101 28.57 10.53 -15.34
C GLY A 101 27.64 9.77 -14.41
N SER A 102 26.57 10.43 -13.95
CA SER A 102 25.56 9.88 -13.04
C SER A 102 24.48 9.05 -13.76
N HIS A 103 24.26 7.84 -13.26
CA HIS A 103 23.26 6.88 -13.73
C HIS A 103 22.21 6.60 -12.66
N LEU A 104 20.95 6.45 -13.08
CA LEU A 104 19.84 6.17 -12.18
C LEU A 104 19.18 4.83 -12.53
N LEU A 105 19.33 3.83 -11.65
CA LEU A 105 18.56 2.60 -11.70
C LEU A 105 17.21 2.81 -11.03
N SER A 106 16.15 2.98 -11.82
CA SER A 106 14.77 2.97 -11.35
C SER A 106 14.22 1.55 -11.38
N TRP A 107 13.67 1.06 -10.27
CA TRP A 107 13.19 -0.31 -10.14
C TRP A 107 11.77 -0.36 -9.60
N ARG A 108 11.06 -1.43 -9.95
CA ARG A 108 9.74 -1.79 -9.45
C ARG A 108 9.71 -3.26 -9.09
N VAL A 109 9.19 -3.56 -7.90
CA VAL A 109 9.03 -4.92 -7.38
C VAL A 109 7.65 -5.05 -6.72
N THR A 110 7.17 -6.26 -6.49
CA THR A 110 6.01 -6.50 -5.60
C THR A 110 6.40 -7.29 -4.37
N SER A 111 5.91 -6.88 -3.20
CA SER A 111 5.90 -7.71 -2.00
C SER A 111 4.98 -8.95 -2.22
N ALA A 112 5.09 -9.93 -1.32
CA ALA A 112 4.23 -11.10 -1.27
C ALA A 112 2.72 -10.76 -1.19
N ASP A 113 2.36 -9.56 -0.71
CA ASP A 113 0.97 -9.10 -0.64
C ASP A 113 0.41 -8.51 -1.94
N GLY A 114 1.25 -8.44 -2.98
CA GLY A 114 0.92 -7.92 -4.30
C GLY A 114 1.00 -6.40 -4.43
N HIS A 115 1.51 -5.68 -3.42
CA HIS A 115 1.73 -4.25 -3.54
C HIS A 115 3.02 -3.91 -4.26
N PRO A 116 2.97 -3.01 -5.25
CA PRO A 116 4.17 -2.56 -5.91
C PRO A 116 4.91 -1.56 -5.04
N LEU A 117 6.21 -1.77 -4.99
CA LEU A 117 7.19 -0.84 -4.48
C LEU A 117 8.01 -0.34 -5.66
N ALA A 118 8.27 0.95 -5.67
CA ALA A 118 9.18 1.56 -6.61
C ALA A 118 10.26 2.28 -5.83
N GLY A 119 11.46 2.29 -6.39
CA GLY A 119 12.57 3.06 -5.86
C GLY A 119 13.55 3.39 -6.95
N ALA A 120 14.54 4.19 -6.60
CA ALA A 120 15.63 4.54 -7.47
C ALA A 120 16.95 4.37 -6.71
N GLN A 121 17.99 4.06 -7.46
CA GLN A 121 19.33 3.81 -6.97
C GLN A 121 20.29 4.59 -7.87
N LEU A 122 20.99 5.56 -7.29
CA LEU A 122 21.93 6.44 -7.96
C LEU A 122 23.36 5.92 -7.80
N PHE A 123 24.13 5.94 -8.88
CA PHE A 123 25.59 5.81 -8.85
C PHE A 123 26.20 6.67 -9.97
N SER A 124 27.47 7.02 -9.83
CA SER A 124 28.20 7.83 -10.81
C SER A 124 29.46 7.08 -11.27
N VAL A 125 29.78 7.16 -12.56
CA VAL A 125 31.01 6.59 -13.12
C VAL A 125 31.99 7.73 -13.38
N GLU A 126 33.12 7.72 -12.68
CA GLU A 126 34.22 8.70 -12.65
C GLU A 126 33.85 10.12 -12.20
N VAL A 127 32.65 10.62 -12.50
CA VAL A 127 32.23 11.99 -12.19
C VAL A 127 30.73 12.04 -11.92
N GLU A 128 30.32 12.91 -11.01
CA GLU A 128 28.92 13.21 -10.76
C GLU A 128 28.40 14.24 -11.78
N THR A 129 27.21 14.01 -12.32
CA THR A 129 26.55 14.90 -13.28
C THR A 129 25.09 15.09 -12.90
N ALA A 130 24.46 16.16 -13.38
CA ALA A 130 23.02 16.35 -13.21
C ALA A 130 22.23 15.19 -13.83
N ILE A 131 21.13 14.80 -13.19
CA ILE A 131 20.24 13.73 -13.63
C ILE A 131 18.86 14.34 -13.85
N ALA A 132 18.23 13.99 -14.96
CA ALA A 132 16.81 14.28 -15.13
C ALA A 132 16.01 13.45 -14.09
N GLU A 133 15.21 14.10 -13.25
CA GLU A 133 14.31 13.41 -12.33
C GLU A 133 13.34 12.51 -13.12
N ALA A 134 13.53 11.20 -13.04
CA ALA A 134 12.57 10.24 -13.57
C ALA A 134 11.46 10.01 -12.55
N SER A 135 10.21 10.36 -12.89
CA SER A 135 9.07 10.10 -12.00
C SER A 135 8.81 8.60 -11.90
N ASN A 136 8.84 8.05 -10.68
CA ASN A 136 8.46 6.66 -10.41
C ASN A 136 6.94 6.44 -10.34
N ASP A 137 6.13 7.50 -10.43
CA ASP A 137 4.68 7.41 -10.39
C ASP A 137 4.08 6.95 -11.72
N ALA A 138 3.02 6.13 -11.63
CA ALA A 138 2.20 5.85 -12.80
C ALA A 138 1.51 7.14 -13.29
N PRO A 139 1.35 7.32 -14.61
CA PRO A 139 0.67 8.49 -15.17
C PRO A 139 -0.72 8.71 -14.55
N LEU A 140 -1.16 9.97 -14.45
CA LEU A 140 -2.46 10.32 -13.85
C LEU A 140 -3.63 9.54 -14.47
N ALA A 141 -3.63 9.36 -15.79
CA ALA A 141 -4.63 8.58 -16.49
C ALA A 141 -4.67 7.10 -16.05
N THR A 142 -3.49 6.50 -15.82
CA THR A 142 -3.38 5.13 -15.29
C THR A 142 -3.95 5.07 -13.86
N ARG A 143 -3.56 6.00 -12.98
CA ARG A 143 -4.07 6.05 -11.59
C ARG A 143 -5.59 6.25 -11.55
N ALA A 144 -6.12 7.17 -12.36
CA ALA A 144 -7.55 7.42 -12.47
C ALA A 144 -8.32 6.18 -12.97
N GLY A 145 -7.78 5.48 -13.97
CA GLY A 145 -8.36 4.24 -14.48
C GLY A 145 -8.34 3.12 -13.44
N VAL A 146 -7.24 2.92 -12.72
CA VAL A 146 -7.15 1.97 -11.60
C VAL A 146 -8.19 2.28 -10.54
N TRP A 147 -8.30 3.54 -10.13
CA TRP A 147 -9.29 3.99 -9.15
C TRP A 147 -10.72 3.67 -9.61
N ALA A 148 -11.09 4.11 -10.81
CA ALA A 148 -12.44 3.94 -11.35
C ALA A 148 -12.82 2.46 -11.53
N LEU A 149 -11.92 1.67 -12.10
CA LEU A 149 -12.15 0.26 -12.36
C LEU A 149 -12.23 -0.57 -11.07
N ARG A 150 -11.38 -0.28 -10.07
CA ARG A 150 -11.46 -0.93 -8.76
C ARG A 150 -12.74 -0.54 -8.02
N ALA A 151 -13.11 0.73 -8.00
CA ALA A 151 -14.37 1.18 -7.42
C ALA A 151 -15.57 0.51 -8.10
N GLY A 152 -15.56 0.43 -9.43
CA GLY A 152 -16.58 -0.27 -10.22
C GLY A 152 -16.66 -1.77 -9.89
N LEU A 153 -15.53 -2.48 -9.84
CA LEU A 153 -15.48 -3.90 -9.52
C LEU A 153 -15.96 -4.19 -8.09
N ILE A 154 -15.55 -3.38 -7.10
CA ILE A 154 -16.01 -3.50 -5.72
C ILE A 154 -17.53 -3.28 -5.67
N GLY A 155 -18.04 -2.21 -6.31
CA GLY A 155 -19.47 -1.95 -6.39
C GLY A 155 -20.25 -3.10 -7.03
N ALA A 156 -19.74 -3.67 -8.12
CA ALA A 156 -20.34 -4.82 -8.81
C ALA A 156 -20.33 -6.10 -7.94
N LEU A 157 -19.26 -6.37 -7.20
CA LEU A 157 -19.18 -7.49 -6.27
C LEU A 157 -20.20 -7.34 -5.13
N LEU A 158 -20.23 -6.18 -4.46
CA LEU A 158 -21.16 -5.95 -3.35
C LEU A 158 -22.63 -6.01 -3.82
N CYS A 159 -22.94 -5.33 -4.92
CA CYS A 159 -24.31 -5.27 -5.46
C CYS A 159 -24.75 -6.59 -6.09
N GLY A 160 -23.87 -7.24 -6.85
CA GLY A 160 -24.16 -8.47 -7.57
C GLY A 160 -24.26 -9.65 -6.63
N VAL A 161 -23.20 -9.92 -5.86
CA VAL A 161 -23.13 -11.08 -4.95
C VAL A 161 -24.10 -10.89 -3.78
N GLY A 162 -24.06 -9.74 -3.11
CA GLY A 162 -24.96 -9.45 -2.00
C GLY A 162 -26.44 -9.45 -2.41
N GLY A 163 -26.75 -8.88 -3.58
CA GLY A 163 -28.10 -8.88 -4.13
C GLY A 163 -28.57 -10.28 -4.55
N ALA A 164 -27.68 -11.13 -5.06
CA ALA A 164 -28.00 -12.53 -5.35
C ALA A 164 -28.30 -13.32 -4.07
N VAL A 165 -27.54 -13.10 -2.99
CA VAL A 165 -27.84 -13.68 -1.67
C VAL A 165 -29.21 -13.21 -1.19
N PHE A 166 -29.48 -11.90 -1.21
CA PHE A 166 -30.79 -11.38 -0.82
C PHE A 166 -31.92 -12.04 -1.61
N GLN A 167 -31.78 -12.14 -2.94
CA GLN A 167 -32.78 -12.78 -3.80
C GLN A 167 -32.98 -14.28 -3.52
N ALA A 168 -31.93 -15.00 -3.11
CA ALA A 168 -32.01 -16.43 -2.78
C ALA A 168 -32.77 -16.70 -1.46
N PHE A 169 -32.80 -15.72 -0.55
CA PHE A 169 -33.47 -15.85 0.76
C PHE A 169 -34.84 -15.16 0.80
N ALA A 170 -34.95 -13.95 0.25
CA ALA A 170 -36.16 -13.13 0.26
C ALA A 170 -37.00 -13.25 -1.02
N GLY A 171 -36.53 -13.99 -2.04
CA GLY A 171 -37.21 -14.16 -3.31
C GLY A 171 -36.81 -13.13 -4.38
N ARG A 172 -37.22 -13.39 -5.63
CA ARG A 172 -36.73 -12.67 -6.83
C ARG A 172 -37.67 -11.59 -7.36
N GLN A 173 -38.55 -11.06 -6.52
CA GLN A 173 -39.50 -10.05 -6.97
C GLN A 173 -38.80 -8.71 -7.12
N GLY A 174 -39.08 -7.97 -8.19
CA GLY A 174 -38.67 -6.56 -8.25
C GLY A 174 -37.66 -6.18 -9.33
N THR A 175 -36.65 -7.00 -9.60
CA THR A 175 -35.46 -6.51 -10.35
C THR A 175 -34.51 -7.61 -10.82
N ARG A 176 -33.78 -7.34 -11.93
CA ARG A 176 -32.60 -8.10 -12.39
C ARG A 176 -31.27 -7.39 -12.08
N PHE A 177 -31.32 -6.33 -11.27
CA PHE A 177 -30.15 -5.51 -10.95
C PHE A 177 -28.95 -6.31 -10.42
N PRO A 178 -29.10 -7.29 -9.51
CA PRO A 178 -27.94 -8.07 -9.06
C PRO A 178 -27.26 -8.85 -10.20
N GLN A 179 -28.02 -9.37 -11.17
CA GLN A 179 -27.45 -10.04 -12.34
C GLN A 179 -26.78 -9.05 -13.28
N ALA A 180 -27.38 -7.86 -13.50
CA ALA A 180 -26.77 -6.81 -14.30
C ALA A 180 -25.45 -6.32 -13.67
N ALA A 181 -25.43 -6.09 -12.35
CA ALA A 181 -24.24 -5.73 -11.60
C ALA A 181 -23.18 -6.83 -11.66
N ALA A 182 -23.56 -8.10 -11.52
CA ALA A 182 -22.63 -9.22 -11.62
C ALA A 182 -22.03 -9.36 -13.03
N GLY A 183 -22.85 -9.17 -14.07
CA GLY A 183 -22.40 -9.16 -15.47
C GLY A 183 -21.45 -8.01 -15.78
N ALA A 184 -21.76 -6.81 -15.29
CA ALA A 184 -20.86 -5.66 -15.36
C ALA A 184 -19.54 -5.95 -14.63
N GLY A 185 -19.59 -6.56 -13.44
CA GLY A 185 -18.40 -6.98 -12.70
C GLY A 185 -17.51 -7.93 -13.48
N LEU A 186 -18.09 -8.94 -14.16
CA LEU A 186 -17.31 -9.85 -15.01
C LEU A 186 -16.66 -9.12 -16.17
N ALA A 187 -17.39 -8.20 -16.83
CA ALA A 187 -16.84 -7.39 -17.90
C ALA A 187 -15.71 -6.47 -17.42
N LEU A 188 -15.75 -6.03 -16.15
CA LEU A 188 -14.72 -5.19 -15.54
C LEU A 188 -13.43 -5.94 -15.18
N LEU A 189 -13.46 -7.27 -14.98
CA LEU A 189 -12.27 -8.04 -14.58
C LEU A 189 -11.11 -7.89 -15.57
N LEU A 190 -11.40 -7.90 -16.87
CA LEU A 190 -10.40 -7.75 -17.91
C LEU A 190 -9.71 -6.37 -17.85
N PRO A 191 -10.43 -5.22 -17.97
CA PRO A 191 -9.78 -3.92 -17.88
C PRO A 191 -9.13 -3.68 -16.52
N VAL A 192 -9.66 -4.23 -15.42
CA VAL A 192 -9.00 -4.20 -14.10
C VAL A 192 -7.63 -4.87 -14.17
N ALA A 193 -7.50 -6.04 -14.81
CA ALA A 193 -6.22 -6.71 -15.01
C ALA A 193 -5.23 -5.81 -15.74
N GLY A 194 -5.63 -5.26 -16.88
CA GLY A 194 -4.78 -4.41 -17.71
C GLY A 194 -4.30 -3.16 -16.94
N PHE A 195 -5.23 -2.40 -16.35
CA PHE A 195 -4.88 -1.19 -15.60
C PHE A 195 -4.07 -1.48 -14.34
N GLN A 196 -4.33 -2.59 -13.67
CA GLN A 196 -3.49 -3.02 -12.57
C GLN A 196 -2.07 -3.34 -13.04
N GLY A 197 -1.89 -4.02 -14.17
CA GLY A 197 -0.57 -4.25 -14.74
C GLY A 197 0.17 -2.97 -15.13
N LEU A 198 -0.54 -2.00 -15.71
CA LEU A 198 0.04 -0.68 -15.99
C LEU A 198 0.55 -0.01 -14.73
N ASP A 199 -0.22 -0.07 -13.66
CA ASP A 199 0.09 0.51 -12.36
C ASP A 199 1.25 -0.22 -11.66
N LEU A 200 1.29 -1.54 -11.76
CA LEU A 200 2.43 -2.34 -11.32
C LEU A 200 3.72 -1.96 -12.08
N LEU A 201 3.64 -1.75 -13.40
CA LEU A 201 4.79 -1.48 -14.27
C LEU A 201 5.14 0.01 -14.43
N GLY A 202 4.31 0.91 -13.91
CA GLY A 202 4.46 2.36 -14.09
C GLY A 202 4.35 2.78 -15.55
N LEU A 203 3.37 2.23 -16.29
CA LEU A 203 3.19 2.45 -17.72
C LEU A 203 1.97 3.32 -18.04
N PRO A 204 1.99 4.07 -19.16
CA PRO A 204 0.83 4.82 -19.64
C PRO A 204 -0.23 3.90 -20.27
N PRO A 205 -1.49 4.38 -20.42
CA PRO A 205 -2.58 3.57 -21.00
C PRO A 205 -2.31 3.00 -22.39
N ALA A 206 -1.47 3.65 -23.20
CA ALA A 206 -1.07 3.14 -24.51
C ALA A 206 -0.40 1.76 -24.45
N ALA A 207 0.23 1.41 -23.33
CA ALA A 207 0.88 0.11 -23.16
C ALA A 207 -0.10 -1.07 -23.02
N LEU A 208 -1.42 -0.83 -22.92
CA LEU A 208 -2.45 -1.90 -22.94
C LEU A 208 -2.44 -2.71 -24.25
N LEU A 209 -1.82 -2.17 -25.32
CA LEU A 209 -1.62 -2.89 -26.58
C LEU A 209 -0.48 -3.92 -26.52
N THR A 210 0.28 -3.95 -25.42
CA THR A 210 1.38 -4.90 -25.20
C THR A 210 0.96 -6.00 -24.24
N GLU A 211 1.67 -7.13 -24.24
CA GLU A 211 1.36 -8.29 -23.37
C GLU A 211 1.61 -7.99 -21.87
N ALA A 212 2.65 -7.19 -21.57
CA ALA A 212 3.20 -7.10 -20.22
C ALA A 212 2.19 -6.67 -19.14
N PRO A 213 1.34 -5.64 -19.34
CA PRO A 213 0.33 -5.27 -18.35
C PRO A 213 -0.67 -6.39 -18.04
N TRP A 214 -1.09 -7.16 -19.06
CA TRP A 214 -2.06 -8.24 -18.85
C TRP A 214 -1.46 -9.38 -18.03
N ARG A 215 -0.22 -9.78 -18.35
CA ARG A 215 0.49 -10.82 -17.64
C ARG A 215 0.73 -10.43 -16.18
N GLU A 216 1.24 -9.22 -15.94
CA GLU A 216 1.56 -8.77 -14.58
C GLU A 216 0.32 -8.48 -13.75
N GLY A 217 -0.74 -7.95 -14.36
CA GLY A 217 -2.00 -7.67 -13.69
C GLY A 217 -2.77 -8.92 -13.26
N ALA A 218 -2.61 -10.03 -13.99
CA ALA A 218 -3.25 -11.31 -13.70
C ALA A 218 -2.36 -12.31 -12.94
N ALA A 219 -1.12 -11.93 -12.60
CA ALA A 219 -0.19 -12.79 -11.87
C ALA A 219 -0.35 -12.67 -10.33
N GLY A 220 0.16 -13.69 -9.62
CA GLY A 220 0.32 -13.67 -8.16
C GLY A 220 -0.99 -13.52 -7.36
N ALA A 221 -0.90 -12.86 -6.21
CA ALA A 221 -2.04 -12.61 -5.32
C ALA A 221 -3.19 -11.83 -5.99
N PRO A 222 -2.95 -10.78 -6.81
CA PRO A 222 -4.00 -10.14 -7.60
C PRO A 222 -4.75 -11.08 -8.54
N GLY A 223 -4.04 -11.94 -9.25
CA GLY A 223 -4.63 -12.94 -10.14
C GLY A 223 -5.58 -13.88 -9.42
N LEU A 224 -5.17 -14.39 -8.25
CA LEU A 224 -6.01 -15.22 -7.39
C LEU A 224 -7.26 -14.45 -6.93
N ALA A 225 -7.12 -13.20 -6.50
CA ALA A 225 -8.26 -12.36 -6.10
C ALA A 225 -9.24 -12.13 -7.27
N MET A 226 -8.74 -11.95 -8.49
CA MET A 226 -9.57 -11.84 -9.70
C MET A 226 -10.29 -13.14 -10.02
N ALA A 227 -9.63 -14.30 -9.92
CA ALA A 227 -10.26 -15.60 -10.15
C ALA A 227 -11.39 -15.88 -9.14
N LEU A 228 -11.15 -15.58 -7.85
CA LEU A 228 -12.17 -15.69 -6.81
C LEU A 228 -13.34 -14.72 -7.04
N SER A 229 -13.04 -13.49 -7.48
CA SER A 229 -14.05 -12.49 -7.86
C SER A 229 -14.89 -12.98 -9.04
N ALA A 230 -14.27 -13.59 -10.06
CA ALA A 230 -14.97 -14.18 -11.20
C ALA A 230 -15.92 -15.29 -10.75
N GLY A 231 -15.45 -16.22 -9.91
CA GLY A 231 -16.29 -17.28 -9.35
C GLY A 231 -17.49 -16.74 -8.57
N ALA A 232 -17.27 -15.71 -7.73
CA ALA A 232 -18.34 -15.05 -6.98
C ALA A 232 -19.39 -14.39 -7.90
N LEU A 233 -18.95 -13.70 -8.95
CA LEU A 233 -19.83 -13.01 -9.91
C LEU A 233 -20.60 -14.01 -10.81
N ILE A 234 -19.96 -15.09 -11.26
CA ILE A 234 -20.62 -16.18 -12.00
C ILE A 234 -21.70 -16.83 -11.12
N ALA A 235 -21.39 -17.11 -9.85
CA ALA A 235 -22.37 -17.63 -8.89
C ALA A 235 -23.57 -16.68 -8.75
N ALA A 236 -23.35 -15.36 -8.76
CA ALA A 236 -24.43 -14.37 -8.70
C ALA A 236 -25.29 -14.29 -9.98
N LEU A 237 -24.69 -14.51 -11.15
CA LEU A 237 -25.36 -14.46 -12.46
C LEU A 237 -26.36 -15.60 -12.68
N THR A 238 -26.05 -16.79 -12.18
CA THR A 238 -26.80 -18.04 -12.46
C THR A 238 -28.14 -18.16 -11.73
N ARG A 239 -28.67 -17.07 -11.17
CA ARG A 239 -29.90 -17.05 -10.35
C ARG A 239 -29.86 -18.13 -9.26
N PRO A 240 -28.82 -18.09 -8.42
CA PRO A 240 -28.46 -19.22 -7.58
C PRO A 240 -29.54 -19.57 -6.56
N GLY A 241 -29.68 -20.87 -6.28
CA GLY A 241 -30.27 -21.31 -5.02
C GLY A 241 -29.40 -20.89 -3.83
N ARG A 242 -29.91 -21.03 -2.60
CA ARG A 242 -29.24 -20.56 -1.37
C ARG A 242 -27.78 -21.04 -1.24
N GLY A 243 -27.50 -22.30 -1.59
CA GLY A 243 -26.16 -22.87 -1.50
C GLY A 243 -25.14 -22.15 -2.40
N ILE A 244 -25.44 -22.02 -3.70
CA ILE A 244 -24.55 -21.34 -4.65
C ILE A 244 -24.38 -19.86 -4.29
N ALA A 245 -25.45 -19.20 -3.80
CA ALA A 245 -25.36 -17.81 -3.38
C ALA A 245 -24.40 -17.62 -2.19
N LEU A 246 -24.43 -18.54 -1.21
CA LEU A 246 -23.51 -18.52 -0.07
C LEU A 246 -22.08 -18.86 -0.48
N VAL A 247 -21.88 -19.81 -1.41
CA VAL A 247 -20.54 -20.08 -1.97
C VAL A 247 -19.98 -18.85 -2.68
N GLY A 248 -20.80 -18.15 -3.48
CA GLY A 248 -20.40 -16.90 -4.11
C GLY A 248 -20.05 -15.80 -3.10
N LEU A 249 -20.81 -15.71 -1.99
CA LEU A 249 -20.53 -14.77 -0.90
C LEU A 249 -19.20 -15.09 -0.20
N LEU A 250 -18.91 -16.37 0.06
CA LEU A 250 -17.65 -16.82 0.62
C LEU A 250 -16.49 -16.51 -0.33
N ALA A 251 -16.63 -16.81 -1.63
CA ALA A 251 -15.65 -16.48 -2.65
C ALA A 251 -15.38 -14.97 -2.73
N CYS A 252 -16.41 -14.14 -2.59
CA CYS A 252 -16.26 -12.67 -2.52
C CYS A 252 -15.43 -12.22 -1.30
N GLY A 253 -15.67 -12.81 -0.13
CA GLY A 253 -14.86 -12.54 1.07
C GLY A 253 -13.41 -13.03 0.92
N MET A 254 -13.22 -14.22 0.34
CA MET A 254 -11.89 -14.77 0.07
C MET A 254 -11.13 -13.95 -0.97
N ALA A 255 -11.79 -13.42 -2.00
CA ALA A 255 -11.16 -12.55 -2.98
C ALA A 255 -10.52 -11.32 -2.31
N ALA A 256 -11.22 -10.73 -1.35
CA ALA A 256 -10.70 -9.61 -0.57
C ALA A 256 -9.59 -10.01 0.41
N ALA A 257 -9.60 -11.25 0.92
CA ALA A 257 -8.56 -11.76 1.81
C ALA A 257 -7.33 -12.33 1.05
N ALA A 258 -7.46 -12.57 -0.25
CA ALA A 258 -6.39 -13.12 -1.08
C ALA A 258 -5.35 -12.07 -1.50
N ALA A 259 -5.70 -10.78 -1.46
CA ALA A 259 -4.82 -9.69 -1.85
C ALA A 259 -5.02 -8.44 -0.98
N GLY A 260 -3.98 -7.60 -0.91
CA GLY A 260 -4.06 -6.27 -0.30
C GLY A 260 -3.56 -6.19 1.15
N HIS A 261 -3.05 -5.02 1.51
CA HIS A 261 -2.32 -4.77 2.75
C HIS A 261 -3.05 -5.19 4.02
N ALA A 262 -4.37 -4.99 4.07
CA ALA A 262 -5.14 -5.32 5.26
C ALA A 262 -5.13 -6.83 5.52
N ALA A 263 -5.18 -7.68 4.50
CA ALA A 263 -5.25 -9.13 4.67
C ALA A 263 -3.89 -9.75 5.02
N THR A 264 -2.80 -9.10 4.62
CA THR A 264 -1.42 -9.60 4.81
C THR A 264 -0.75 -9.05 6.07
N ALA A 265 -1.40 -8.13 6.77
CA ALA A 265 -0.92 -7.59 8.04
C ALA A 265 -0.74 -8.70 9.11
N PRO A 266 0.37 -8.72 9.86
CA PRO A 266 0.50 -9.58 11.03
C PRO A 266 -0.38 -9.06 12.18
N PRO A 267 -1.04 -9.94 12.96
CA PRO A 267 -1.16 -11.39 12.75
C PRO A 267 -2.19 -11.75 11.66
N GLN A 268 -1.75 -12.45 10.61
CA GLN A 268 -2.61 -12.79 9.45
C GLN A 268 -3.81 -13.68 9.82
N ALA A 269 -3.68 -14.48 10.89
CA ALA A 269 -4.76 -15.31 11.43
C ALA A 269 -5.97 -14.48 11.91
N VAL A 270 -5.77 -13.21 12.29
CA VAL A 270 -6.85 -12.29 12.67
C VAL A 270 -7.27 -11.45 11.46
N MET A 271 -6.28 -10.97 10.70
CA MET A 271 -6.51 -9.97 9.66
C MET A 271 -7.22 -10.52 8.41
N ARG A 272 -6.88 -11.73 7.95
CA ARG A 272 -7.59 -12.34 6.80
C ARG A 272 -9.08 -12.59 7.12
N PRO A 273 -9.45 -13.21 8.27
CA PRO A 273 -10.86 -13.33 8.64
C PRO A 273 -11.55 -11.98 8.84
N ALA A 274 -10.88 -10.99 9.45
CA ALA A 274 -11.47 -9.67 9.63
C ALA A 274 -11.81 -9.00 8.28
N VAL A 275 -10.90 -9.03 7.32
CA VAL A 275 -11.13 -8.49 5.97
C VAL A 275 -12.27 -9.22 5.26
N ALA A 276 -12.25 -10.56 5.27
CA ALA A 276 -13.31 -11.37 4.66
C ALA A 276 -14.67 -11.08 5.31
N ALA A 277 -14.75 -11.05 6.64
CA ALA A 277 -15.97 -10.76 7.38
C ALA A 277 -16.49 -9.34 7.11
N HIS A 278 -15.59 -8.35 7.01
CA HIS A 278 -15.94 -6.97 6.68
C HIS A 278 -16.60 -6.89 5.29
N VAL A 279 -15.99 -7.50 4.28
CA VAL A 279 -16.52 -7.50 2.90
C VAL A 279 -17.82 -8.29 2.78
N ILE A 280 -17.93 -9.44 3.44
CA ILE A 280 -19.17 -10.24 3.49
C ILE A 280 -20.31 -9.42 4.12
N ALA A 281 -20.06 -8.77 5.26
CA ALA A 281 -21.05 -7.94 5.93
C ALA A 281 -21.48 -6.75 5.05
N ALA A 282 -20.51 -6.08 4.40
CA ALA A 282 -20.79 -5.00 3.47
C ALA A 282 -21.62 -5.46 2.26
N ALA A 283 -21.32 -6.64 1.70
CA ALA A 283 -22.07 -7.21 0.58
C ALA A 283 -23.51 -7.53 0.98
N LEU A 284 -23.72 -8.17 2.13
CA LEU A 284 -25.05 -8.49 2.66
C LEU A 284 -25.89 -7.23 2.92
N TRP A 285 -25.26 -6.14 3.35
CA TRP A 285 -25.95 -4.87 3.55
C TRP A 285 -26.24 -4.16 2.22
N ILE A 286 -25.19 -3.71 1.52
CA ILE A 286 -25.30 -2.84 0.36
C ILE A 286 -26.00 -3.57 -0.79
N GLY A 287 -25.67 -4.85 -1.01
CA GLY A 287 -26.26 -5.64 -2.09
C GLY A 287 -27.75 -5.91 -1.92
N ALA A 288 -28.27 -5.87 -0.69
CA ALA A 288 -29.69 -6.05 -0.44
C ALA A 288 -30.54 -4.82 -0.79
N LEU A 289 -29.97 -3.61 -0.80
CA LEU A 289 -30.72 -2.36 -0.84
C LEU A 289 -31.57 -2.19 -2.10
N VAL A 290 -31.02 -2.43 -3.30
CA VAL A 290 -31.76 -2.32 -4.56
C VAL A 290 -32.88 -3.37 -4.69
N PRO A 291 -32.63 -4.68 -4.50
CA PRO A 291 -33.70 -5.66 -4.55
C PRO A 291 -34.73 -5.47 -3.43
N LEU A 292 -34.32 -5.03 -2.24
CA LEU A 292 -35.23 -4.68 -1.15
C LEU A 292 -36.15 -3.51 -1.54
N SER A 293 -35.60 -2.41 -2.07
CA SER A 293 -36.39 -1.26 -2.55
C SER A 293 -37.41 -1.66 -3.63
N ALA A 294 -37.02 -2.58 -4.52
CA ALA A 294 -37.89 -3.09 -5.57
C ALA A 294 -39.01 -4.00 -5.03
N GLN A 295 -38.74 -4.78 -3.97
CA GLN A 295 -39.76 -5.58 -3.29
C GLN A 295 -40.71 -4.74 -2.45
N ILE A 296 -40.19 -3.75 -1.71
CA ILE A 296 -40.98 -2.78 -0.96
C ILE A 296 -41.97 -2.06 -1.90
N ALA A 297 -41.53 -1.67 -3.09
CA ALA A 297 -42.40 -1.03 -4.10
C ALA A 297 -43.58 -1.90 -4.54
N ARG A 298 -43.53 -3.21 -4.30
CA ARG A 298 -44.55 -4.20 -4.66
C ARG A 298 -45.25 -4.81 -3.44
N GLY A 299 -45.15 -4.18 -2.28
CA GLY A 299 -45.80 -4.64 -1.05
C GLY A 299 -45.06 -5.75 -0.29
N GLY A 300 -43.75 -5.90 -0.51
CA GLY A 300 -42.91 -6.93 0.12
C GLY A 300 -42.60 -6.70 1.62
N ALA A 301 -43.63 -6.63 2.47
CA ALA A 301 -43.48 -6.39 3.92
C ALA A 301 -42.62 -7.47 4.62
N GLY A 302 -42.77 -8.74 4.23
CA GLY A 302 -42.00 -9.84 4.81
C GLY A 302 -40.49 -9.74 4.56
N ALA A 303 -40.09 -9.25 3.39
CA ALA A 303 -38.68 -9.04 3.06
C ALA A 303 -38.09 -7.87 3.84
N LEU A 304 -38.86 -6.77 4.00
CA LEU A 304 -38.48 -5.64 4.85
C LEU A 304 -38.30 -6.07 6.32
N ALA A 305 -39.24 -6.82 6.88
CA ALA A 305 -39.14 -7.32 8.25
C ALA A 305 -37.98 -8.32 8.43
N GLY A 306 -37.73 -9.19 7.45
CA GLY A 306 -36.58 -10.09 7.44
C GLY A 306 -35.25 -9.34 7.45
N PHE A 307 -35.11 -8.36 6.54
CA PHE A 307 -33.91 -7.53 6.44
C PHE A 307 -33.68 -6.71 7.71
N SER A 308 -34.72 -6.02 8.21
CA SER A 308 -34.65 -5.18 9.42
C SER A 308 -34.22 -5.94 10.68
N ARG A 309 -34.57 -7.23 10.79
CA ARG A 309 -34.11 -8.11 11.88
C ARG A 309 -32.67 -8.59 11.71
N ALA A 310 -32.24 -8.85 10.48
CA ALA A 310 -30.93 -9.44 10.21
C ALA A 310 -29.80 -8.39 10.20
N ILE A 311 -30.06 -7.20 9.63
CA ILE A 311 -29.01 -6.23 9.33
C ILE A 311 -28.20 -5.72 10.53
N PRO A 312 -28.73 -5.58 11.76
CA PRO A 312 -27.94 -5.10 12.90
C PRO A 312 -26.76 -6.04 13.24
N TRP A 313 -26.93 -7.35 13.04
CA TRP A 313 -25.85 -8.32 13.23
C TRP A 313 -24.76 -8.15 12.18
N GLY A 314 -25.15 -7.91 10.92
CA GLY A 314 -24.21 -7.57 9.84
C GLY A 314 -23.43 -6.30 10.15
N VAL A 315 -24.10 -5.25 10.63
CA VAL A 315 -23.46 -3.99 11.04
C VAL A 315 -22.51 -4.20 12.22
N ALA A 316 -22.87 -5.02 13.21
CA ALA A 316 -21.99 -5.33 14.34
C ALA A 316 -20.70 -6.06 13.87
N VAL A 317 -20.82 -7.03 12.97
CA VAL A 317 -19.66 -7.71 12.36
C VAL A 317 -18.82 -6.73 11.54
N LEU A 318 -19.47 -5.86 10.75
CA LEU A 318 -18.79 -4.83 9.95
C LEU A 318 -17.98 -3.86 10.83
N ALA A 319 -18.57 -3.41 11.94
CA ALA A 319 -17.94 -2.51 12.89
C ALA A 319 -16.76 -3.18 13.63
N ALA A 320 -16.97 -4.39 14.17
CA ALA A 320 -15.94 -5.12 14.89
C ALA A 320 -14.74 -5.47 13.99
N SER A 321 -15.00 -5.99 12.79
CA SER A 321 -13.95 -6.27 11.80
C SER A 321 -13.25 -4.99 11.33
N GLY A 322 -14.00 -3.91 11.09
CA GLY A 322 -13.44 -2.62 10.69
C GLY A 322 -12.53 -2.02 11.76
N ALA A 323 -12.93 -2.10 13.04
CA ALA A 323 -12.12 -1.65 14.16
C ALA A 323 -10.83 -2.46 14.29
N ALA A 324 -10.91 -3.79 14.22
CA ALA A 324 -9.73 -4.66 14.24
C ALA A 324 -8.75 -4.32 13.11
N ILE A 325 -9.26 -4.12 11.88
CA ILE A 325 -8.44 -3.73 10.73
C ILE A 325 -7.81 -2.35 10.97
N ALA A 326 -8.58 -1.36 11.43
CA ALA A 326 -8.09 0.00 11.64
C ALA A 326 -6.96 0.03 12.68
N VAL A 327 -7.14 -0.63 13.83
CA VAL A 327 -6.15 -0.69 14.91
C VAL A 327 -4.83 -1.26 14.40
N VAL A 328 -4.87 -2.37 13.67
CA VAL A 328 -3.66 -2.98 13.12
C VAL A 328 -3.01 -2.07 12.08
N GLN A 329 -3.77 -1.49 11.16
CA GLN A 329 -3.22 -0.71 10.04
C GLN A 329 -2.61 0.64 10.46
N LEU A 330 -3.20 1.33 11.45
CA LEU A 330 -2.68 2.58 11.99
C LEU A 330 -1.41 2.38 12.82
N GLY A 331 -1.27 1.21 13.45
CA GLY A 331 -0.17 0.94 14.39
C GLY A 331 -0.37 1.65 15.73
N ALA A 332 0.71 1.81 16.47
CA ALA A 332 0.68 2.34 17.85
C ALA A 332 0.56 3.88 17.93
N ASP A 333 0.83 4.61 16.85
CA ASP A 333 0.81 6.08 16.82
C ASP A 333 -0.59 6.60 16.45
N PRO A 334 -1.35 7.20 17.39
CA PRO A 334 -2.66 7.76 17.08
C PRO A 334 -2.60 8.95 16.12
N ALA A 335 -1.48 9.68 16.11
CA ALA A 335 -1.30 10.84 15.25
C ALA A 335 -1.17 10.46 13.77
N ALA A 336 -0.90 9.18 13.47
CA ALA A 336 -0.95 8.65 12.12
C ALA A 336 -2.33 8.86 11.46
N LEU A 337 -3.40 9.00 12.25
CA LEU A 337 -4.76 9.24 11.76
C LEU A 337 -4.91 10.57 10.99
N TRP A 338 -4.19 11.63 11.38
CA TRP A 338 -4.27 12.93 10.71
C TRP A 338 -2.99 13.34 9.97
N ARG A 339 -1.83 12.76 10.35
CA ARG A 339 -0.54 13.04 9.71
C ARG A 339 -0.32 12.28 8.40
N THR A 340 -1.01 11.15 8.20
CA THR A 340 -0.83 10.31 7.01
C THR A 340 -2.01 10.41 6.06
N ASP A 341 -1.77 10.27 4.76
CA ASP A 341 -2.84 10.24 3.77
C ASP A 341 -3.76 9.03 3.94
N TYR A 342 -3.21 7.89 4.37
CA TYR A 342 -4.01 6.72 4.74
C TYR A 342 -5.01 7.04 5.86
N GLY A 343 -4.55 7.73 6.91
CA GLY A 343 -5.37 8.17 8.03
C GLY A 343 -6.47 9.15 7.60
N ARG A 344 -6.14 10.10 6.72
CA ARG A 344 -7.13 11.05 6.15
C ARG A 344 -8.21 10.34 5.33
N VAL A 345 -7.84 9.35 4.51
CA VAL A 345 -8.81 8.50 3.79
C VAL A 345 -9.68 7.72 4.77
N LEU A 346 -9.11 7.19 5.85
CA LEU A 346 -9.87 6.50 6.91
C LEU A 346 -10.84 7.45 7.61
N LEU A 347 -10.43 8.67 7.96
CA LEU A 347 -11.31 9.69 8.56
C LEU A 347 -12.48 10.02 7.63
N ALA A 348 -12.22 10.25 6.34
CA ALA A 348 -13.27 10.48 5.35
C ALA A 348 -14.25 9.29 5.28
N LYS A 349 -13.73 8.06 5.27
CA LYS A 349 -14.56 6.83 5.32
C LYS A 349 -15.41 6.79 6.59
N LEU A 350 -14.82 7.05 7.76
CA LEU A 350 -15.52 7.01 9.04
C LEU A 350 -16.62 8.07 9.12
N ALA A 351 -16.38 9.29 8.61
CA ALA A 351 -17.40 10.33 8.52
C ALA A 351 -18.57 9.90 7.62
N LEU A 352 -18.29 9.37 6.43
CA LEU A 352 -19.33 8.86 5.52
C LEU A 352 -20.11 7.69 6.12
N VAL A 353 -19.43 6.77 6.81
CA VAL A 353 -20.07 5.63 7.50
C VAL A 353 -20.93 6.12 8.66
N ALA A 354 -20.50 7.11 9.43
CA ALA A 354 -21.31 7.70 10.50
C ALA A 354 -22.60 8.32 9.96
N VAL A 355 -22.52 9.05 8.84
CA VAL A 355 -23.71 9.58 8.14
C VAL A 355 -24.60 8.45 7.63
N LEU A 356 -24.04 7.42 7.02
CA LEU A 356 -24.79 6.25 6.54
C LEU A 356 -25.52 5.53 7.69
N LEU A 357 -24.86 5.34 8.83
CA LEU A 357 -25.46 4.72 10.02
C LEU A 357 -26.56 5.60 10.62
N ALA A 358 -26.40 6.92 10.64
CA ALA A 358 -27.43 7.85 11.07
C ALA A 358 -28.68 7.77 10.18
N VAL A 359 -28.49 7.71 8.86
CA VAL A 359 -29.59 7.50 7.88
C VAL A 359 -30.25 6.14 8.11
N ALA A 360 -29.47 5.06 8.26
CA ALA A 360 -30.00 3.72 8.49
C ALA A 360 -30.79 3.62 9.81
N LEU A 361 -30.31 4.29 10.86
CA LEU A 361 -31.01 4.37 12.15
C LEU A 361 -32.32 5.16 12.02
N PHE A 362 -32.30 6.31 11.33
CA PHE A 362 -33.50 7.09 11.03
C PHE A 362 -34.51 6.26 10.24
N ASN A 363 -34.04 5.52 9.23
CA ASN A 363 -34.88 4.64 8.44
C ASN A 363 -35.54 3.58 9.33
N ARG A 364 -34.75 2.91 10.19
CA ARG A 364 -35.26 1.88 11.10
C ARG A 364 -36.29 2.42 12.09
N LEU A 365 -36.04 3.58 12.69
CA LEU A 365 -36.90 4.14 13.74
C LEU A 365 -38.13 4.88 13.20
N ARG A 366 -38.05 5.46 12.00
CA ARG A 366 -39.10 6.35 11.46
C ARG A 366 -39.72 5.84 10.18
N LEU A 367 -38.92 5.42 9.20
CA LEU A 367 -39.43 5.12 7.85
C LEU A 367 -39.87 3.66 7.68
N THR A 368 -39.24 2.72 8.36
CA THR A 368 -39.63 1.30 8.34
C THR A 368 -41.05 1.11 8.89
N PRO A 369 -41.42 1.68 10.06
CA PRO A 369 -42.81 1.57 10.55
C PRO A 369 -43.84 2.22 9.62
N ARG A 370 -43.47 3.26 8.86
CA ARG A 370 -44.36 3.89 7.85
C ARG A 370 -44.53 3.02 6.63
N ALA A 371 -43.44 2.42 6.15
CA ALA A 371 -43.46 1.49 5.03
C ALA A 371 -44.25 0.22 5.34
N GLU A 372 -44.20 -0.29 6.56
CA GLU A 372 -45.03 -1.40 7.04
C GLU A 372 -46.53 -1.06 7.04
N ARG A 373 -46.88 0.22 7.20
CA ARG A 373 -48.27 0.73 7.06
C ARG A 373 -48.66 1.09 5.62
N GLY A 374 -47.79 0.83 4.64
CA GLY A 374 -48.05 1.05 3.22
C GLY A 374 -47.45 2.33 2.62
N ASP A 375 -46.95 3.27 3.43
CA ASP A 375 -46.27 4.49 2.94
C ASP A 375 -44.79 4.20 2.64
N THR A 376 -44.53 3.61 1.47
CA THR A 376 -43.21 3.08 1.09
C THR A 376 -42.29 4.09 0.40
N ARG A 377 -42.83 5.18 -0.15
CA ARG A 377 -42.06 6.14 -0.96
C ARG A 377 -40.91 6.81 -0.19
N PRO A 378 -41.09 7.27 1.07
CA PRO A 378 -40.02 7.89 1.83
C PRO A 378 -38.85 6.94 2.08
N LEU A 379 -39.14 5.69 2.49
CA LEU A 379 -38.11 4.68 2.74
C LEU A 379 -37.32 4.37 1.47
N ARG A 380 -37.98 4.25 0.32
CA ARG A 380 -37.30 4.00 -0.97
C ARG A 380 -36.38 5.14 -1.39
N ARG A 381 -36.75 6.40 -1.13
CA ARG A 381 -35.88 7.57 -1.36
C ARG A 381 -34.67 7.54 -0.42
N ALA A 382 -34.88 7.20 0.84
CA ALA A 382 -33.79 7.07 1.80
C ALA A 382 -32.82 5.93 1.43
N ILE A 383 -33.33 4.80 0.91
CA ILE A 383 -32.48 3.73 0.35
C ILE A 383 -31.63 4.25 -0.82
N ALA A 384 -32.15 5.13 -1.67
CA ALA A 384 -31.35 5.74 -2.74
C ALA A 384 -30.20 6.61 -2.18
N VAL A 385 -30.45 7.34 -1.09
CA VAL A 385 -29.41 8.09 -0.35
C VAL A 385 -28.38 7.14 0.25
N GLU A 386 -28.80 6.03 0.88
CA GLU A 386 -27.88 5.00 1.38
C GLU A 386 -26.98 4.44 0.27
N MET A 387 -27.54 4.20 -0.93
CA MET A 387 -26.78 3.74 -2.09
C MET A 387 -25.77 4.78 -2.59
N MET A 388 -26.11 6.07 -2.59
CA MET A 388 -25.18 7.14 -2.96
C MET A 388 -24.02 7.25 -1.94
N LEU A 389 -24.33 7.15 -0.65
CA LEU A 389 -23.32 7.13 0.41
C LEU A 389 -22.42 5.89 0.31
N ALA A 390 -23.01 4.72 0.04
CA ALA A 390 -22.25 3.49 -0.19
C ALA A 390 -21.31 3.62 -1.40
N ALA A 391 -21.77 4.21 -2.51
CA ALA A 391 -20.93 4.49 -3.67
C ALA A 391 -19.80 5.47 -3.35
N ALA A 392 -20.07 6.53 -2.58
CA ALA A 392 -19.04 7.46 -2.11
C ALA A 392 -17.99 6.76 -1.22
N ILE A 393 -18.42 5.91 -0.28
CA ILE A 393 -17.54 5.10 0.55
C ILE A 393 -16.65 4.20 -0.33
N ILE A 394 -17.21 3.55 -1.35
CA ILE A 394 -16.46 2.71 -2.30
C ILE A 394 -15.41 3.54 -3.07
N GLY A 395 -15.76 4.75 -3.51
CA GLY A 395 -14.81 5.66 -4.16
C GLY A 395 -13.68 6.10 -3.24
N VAL A 396 -13.97 6.38 -1.97
CA VAL A 396 -12.96 6.75 -0.96
C VAL A 396 -12.04 5.58 -0.64
N ILE A 397 -12.56 4.36 -0.42
CA ILE A 397 -11.69 3.20 -0.10
C ILE A 397 -10.82 2.78 -1.29
N ALA A 398 -11.23 3.07 -2.53
CA ALA A 398 -10.41 2.79 -3.70
C ALA A 398 -9.11 3.63 -3.72
N LEU A 399 -9.05 4.75 -2.97
CA LEU A 399 -7.83 5.55 -2.81
C LEU A 399 -6.75 4.87 -1.98
N TRP A 400 -7.09 3.88 -1.14
CA TRP A 400 -6.10 3.13 -0.37
C TRP A 400 -5.11 2.35 -1.23
N ARG A 401 -5.38 2.22 -2.53
CA ARG A 401 -4.36 1.75 -3.49
C ARG A 401 -3.14 2.67 -3.55
N PHE A 402 -3.31 3.98 -3.33
CA PHE A 402 -2.27 5.01 -3.47
C PHE A 402 -1.75 5.56 -2.15
N THR A 403 -2.41 5.23 -1.04
CA THR A 403 -2.03 5.69 0.30
C THR A 403 -1.64 4.46 1.14
N PRO A 404 -0.36 4.05 1.17
CA PRO A 404 0.05 2.89 1.97
C PRO A 404 -0.20 3.14 3.46
N PRO A 405 -0.55 2.10 4.25
CA PRO A 405 -0.83 2.27 5.67
C PRO A 405 0.43 2.68 6.45
N PRO A 406 0.34 3.43 7.55
CA PRO A 406 1.51 3.91 8.30
C PRO A 406 2.48 2.79 8.69
N ARG A 407 1.96 1.64 9.14
CA ARG A 407 2.77 0.46 9.50
C ARG A 407 3.59 -0.14 8.35
N ALA A 408 3.21 0.16 7.10
CA ALA A 408 3.88 -0.33 5.90
C ALA A 408 5.11 0.50 5.54
N ILE A 409 5.11 1.76 5.97
CA ILE A 409 6.16 2.70 5.66
C ILE A 409 7.24 2.48 6.72
N VAL A 410 8.33 1.81 6.35
CA VAL A 410 9.52 1.76 7.20
C VAL A 410 10.06 3.19 7.27
N PRO A 411 10.17 3.79 8.46
CA PRO A 411 10.79 5.10 8.59
C PRO A 411 12.24 4.96 8.13
N VAL A 412 12.61 5.59 7.02
CA VAL A 412 14.01 5.93 6.79
C VAL A 412 14.36 6.86 7.96
N PRO A 413 15.29 6.49 8.85
CA PRO A 413 15.69 7.39 9.92
C PRO A 413 16.09 8.70 9.24
N PRO A 414 15.57 9.86 9.68
CA PRO A 414 16.02 11.11 9.11
C PRO A 414 17.55 11.14 9.20
N ALA A 415 18.21 11.50 8.10
CA ALA A 415 19.63 11.84 8.15
C ALA A 415 19.83 12.80 9.32
N LEU A 416 20.77 12.50 10.20
CA LEU A 416 21.11 13.44 11.27
C LEU A 416 21.67 14.68 10.60
N ALA A 417 21.07 15.85 10.81
CA ALA A 417 21.60 17.12 10.37
C ALA A 417 21.82 18.00 11.62
N GLN A 418 23.07 18.31 11.93
CA GLN A 418 23.44 19.09 13.11
C GLN A 418 24.35 20.25 12.71
N GLU A 419 24.07 21.42 13.27
CA GLU A 419 24.84 22.63 13.01
C GLU A 419 25.99 22.74 14.01
N PHE A 420 27.20 22.88 13.48
CA PHE A 420 28.46 23.06 14.20
C PHE A 420 28.83 24.54 14.11
N ARG A 421 29.29 25.14 15.22
CA ARG A 421 29.69 26.55 15.27
C ARG A 421 30.93 26.76 16.13
N ALA A 422 31.87 27.56 15.64
CA ALA A 422 33.01 28.06 16.43
C ALA A 422 33.61 29.30 15.73
N GLY A 423 34.08 30.29 16.49
CA GLY A 423 34.90 31.38 15.91
C GLY A 423 34.26 32.25 14.82
N GLY A 424 32.91 32.27 14.70
CA GLY A 424 32.20 32.93 13.60
C GLY A 424 31.93 32.02 12.40
N LEU A 425 32.55 30.84 12.38
CA LEU A 425 32.29 29.77 11.43
C LEU A 425 31.04 28.96 11.83
N SER A 426 30.22 28.58 10.86
CA SER A 426 29.16 27.60 11.04
C SER A 426 29.08 26.64 9.86
N ALA A 427 28.77 25.36 10.10
CA ALA A 427 28.51 24.36 9.07
C ALA A 427 27.45 23.35 9.53
N VAL A 428 26.69 22.78 8.60
CA VAL A 428 25.74 21.70 8.89
C VAL A 428 26.33 20.37 8.45
N VAL A 429 26.51 19.46 9.40
CA VAL A 429 26.99 18.09 9.18
C VAL A 429 25.78 17.17 9.07
N HIS A 430 25.73 16.41 7.96
CA HIS A 430 24.72 15.42 7.65
C HIS A 430 25.31 14.01 7.79
N VAL A 431 24.65 13.12 8.52
CA VAL A 431 25.03 11.70 8.65
C VAL A 431 23.86 10.80 8.26
N ASP A 432 24.07 9.95 7.24
CA ASP A 432 23.01 9.12 6.65
C ASP A 432 23.45 7.67 6.37
N PRO A 433 22.78 6.65 6.94
CA PRO A 433 21.85 6.74 8.06
C PRO A 433 22.60 6.98 9.39
N PRO A 434 22.04 7.68 10.40
CA PRO A 434 22.73 7.93 11.67
C PRO A 434 22.67 6.71 12.61
N ARG A 435 23.27 5.59 12.19
CA ARG A 435 23.31 4.32 12.92
C ARG A 435 24.65 3.62 12.77
N MET A 436 24.94 2.71 13.70
CA MET A 436 26.11 1.84 13.68
C MET A 436 26.24 1.13 12.32
N GLY A 437 27.45 1.13 11.76
CA GLY A 437 27.77 0.60 10.45
C GLY A 437 28.35 1.66 9.52
N MET A 438 28.22 1.43 8.21
CA MET A 438 28.69 2.38 7.21
C MET A 438 27.71 3.55 7.10
N VAL A 439 28.20 4.77 7.24
CA VAL A 439 27.44 6.02 7.14
C VAL A 439 28.05 6.91 6.06
N ARG A 440 27.23 7.62 5.29
CA ARG A 440 27.68 8.73 4.44
C ARG A 440 27.64 10.01 5.26
N VAL A 441 28.68 10.84 5.11
CA VAL A 441 28.78 12.11 5.82
C VAL A 441 28.92 13.24 4.81
N ARG A 442 28.09 14.28 4.94
CA ARG A 442 28.16 15.49 4.09
C ARG A 442 28.28 16.73 4.95
N VAL A 443 29.04 17.72 4.51
CA VAL A 443 29.15 19.03 5.15
C VAL A 443 28.57 20.09 4.20
N SER A 444 27.67 20.91 4.70
CA SER A 444 26.96 21.92 3.89
C SER A 444 26.78 23.22 4.68
N ASP A 445 26.24 24.25 4.03
CA ASP A 445 25.92 25.54 4.66
C ASP A 445 27.09 26.18 5.42
N LEU A 446 28.31 26.04 4.87
CA LEU A 446 29.48 26.74 5.43
C LEU A 446 29.28 28.25 5.35
N ARG A 447 29.33 28.91 6.51
CA ARG A 447 29.28 30.36 6.64
C ARG A 447 30.40 30.84 7.54
N LEU A 448 30.96 32.00 7.21
CA LEU A 448 31.90 32.75 8.03
C LEU A 448 31.25 34.11 8.34
N ASP A 449 31.09 34.42 9.63
CA ASP A 449 30.41 35.62 10.12
C ASP A 449 29.01 35.82 9.53
N GLY A 450 28.32 34.70 9.29
CA GLY A 450 26.96 34.66 8.72
C GLY A 450 26.89 34.73 7.19
N ALA A 451 28.01 34.97 6.49
CA ALA A 451 28.07 34.99 5.04
C ALA A 451 28.55 33.63 4.47
N PRO A 452 27.95 33.10 3.40
CA PRO A 452 28.45 31.91 2.71
C PRO A 452 29.86 32.15 2.15
N PHE A 453 30.73 31.15 2.23
CA PHE A 453 32.06 31.21 1.63
C PHE A 453 32.52 29.83 1.14
N VAL A 454 33.53 29.80 0.26
CA VAL A 454 34.13 28.55 -0.24
C VAL A 454 35.48 28.36 0.47
N PRO A 455 35.66 27.29 1.27
CA PRO A 455 36.92 27.00 1.93
C PRO A 455 37.94 26.40 0.96
N GLN A 456 39.23 26.46 1.31
CA GLN A 456 40.29 25.76 0.56
C GLN A 456 40.22 24.24 0.77
N SER A 457 39.99 23.81 2.02
CA SER A 457 39.69 22.42 2.34
C SER A 457 38.84 22.30 3.61
N VAL A 458 38.15 21.18 3.74
CA VAL A 458 37.41 20.81 4.94
C VAL A 458 37.81 19.41 5.34
N ALA A 459 38.29 19.24 6.57
CA ALA A 459 38.51 17.91 7.14
C ALA A 459 37.42 17.60 8.16
N ILE A 460 36.87 16.40 8.12
CA ILE A 460 35.96 15.90 9.14
C ILE A 460 36.56 14.67 9.82
N GLU A 461 36.40 14.62 11.13
CA GLU A 461 36.96 13.59 11.99
C GLU A 461 35.89 13.04 12.93
N PHE A 462 35.80 11.70 12.98
CA PHE A 462 34.97 10.99 13.95
C PHE A 462 35.86 10.28 14.98
N ALA A 463 35.59 10.53 16.26
CA ALA A 463 36.27 9.88 17.36
C ALA A 463 35.28 9.43 18.44
N LYS A 464 35.60 8.31 19.09
CA LYS A 464 34.90 7.84 20.30
C LYS A 464 35.93 7.59 21.40
N PRO A 465 36.40 8.66 22.07
CA PRO A 465 37.53 8.58 23.01
C PRO A 465 37.31 7.60 24.16
N SER A 466 36.06 7.46 24.63
CA SER A 466 35.68 6.52 25.69
C SER A 466 35.93 5.05 25.36
N TYR A 467 36.12 4.71 24.08
CA TYR A 467 36.42 3.36 23.60
C TYR A 467 37.75 3.29 22.84
N GLY A 468 38.54 4.38 22.83
CA GLY A 468 39.81 4.45 22.10
C GLY A 468 39.67 4.28 20.58
N LEU A 469 38.52 4.65 20.00
CA LEU A 469 38.27 4.54 18.55
C LEU A 469 38.39 5.89 17.85
N GLY A 470 38.93 5.84 16.63
CA GLY A 470 39.27 7.03 15.85
C GLY A 470 40.62 7.64 16.28
N PRO A 471 41.04 8.76 15.67
CA PRO A 471 40.27 9.55 14.74
C PRO A 471 40.13 8.93 13.35
N PHE A 472 38.91 8.80 12.86
CA PHE A 472 38.63 8.49 11.46
C PHE A 472 38.48 9.82 10.72
N ARG A 473 39.48 10.20 9.94
CA ARG A 473 39.54 11.51 9.27
C ARG A 473 39.39 11.36 7.77
N HIS A 474 38.63 12.28 7.17
CA HIS A 474 38.59 12.48 5.73
C HIS A 474 38.74 13.97 5.41
N GLU A 475 39.43 14.29 4.32
CA GLU A 475 39.66 15.66 3.87
C GLU A 475 39.03 15.86 2.49
N MET A 476 38.23 16.90 2.37
CA MET A 476 37.55 17.37 1.17
C MET A 476 38.29 18.61 0.65
N ARG A 477 38.48 18.70 -0.66
CA ARG A 477 39.11 19.86 -1.32
C ARG A 477 38.10 20.56 -2.23
N ASP A 478 38.39 21.82 -2.57
CA ASP A 478 37.69 22.57 -3.63
C ASP A 478 36.16 22.68 -3.45
N GLY A 479 35.69 22.85 -2.22
CA GLY A 479 34.27 23.05 -1.93
C GLY A 479 33.39 21.80 -2.08
N GLU A 480 33.99 20.60 -2.14
CA GLU A 480 33.26 19.33 -2.07
C GLU A 480 32.43 19.25 -0.78
N ALA A 481 31.14 18.91 -0.93
CA ALA A 481 30.19 18.80 0.18
C ALA A 481 30.07 17.36 0.73
N ASP A 482 30.61 16.36 0.03
CA ASP A 482 30.55 14.96 0.46
C ASP A 482 31.88 14.51 1.05
N ALA A 483 31.87 14.24 2.36
CA ALA A 483 33.04 13.75 3.08
C ALA A 483 33.24 12.23 2.91
N GLY A 484 32.41 11.60 2.08
CA GLY A 484 32.49 10.19 1.77
C GLY A 484 31.85 9.33 2.87
N ARG A 485 32.39 8.13 3.03
CA ARG A 485 31.80 7.09 3.90
C ARG A 485 32.69 6.77 5.08
N PHE A 486 32.08 6.69 6.24
CA PHE A 486 32.72 6.32 7.51
C PHE A 486 32.13 5.01 7.99
N LEU A 487 32.98 4.10 8.45
CA LEU A 487 32.55 2.93 9.21
C LEU A 487 32.54 3.32 10.69
N LEU A 488 31.35 3.42 11.28
CA LEU A 488 31.15 3.68 12.71
C LEU A 488 30.77 2.36 13.40
N PRO A 489 31.73 1.62 13.99
CA PRO A 489 31.51 0.25 14.44
C PRO A 489 30.70 0.14 15.74
N LEU A 490 30.41 1.25 16.41
CA LEU A 490 29.66 1.29 17.67
C LEU A 490 28.59 2.36 17.63
N ASP A 491 27.51 2.14 18.37
CA ASP A 491 26.44 3.08 18.64
C ASP A 491 26.77 4.05 19.81
N GLY A 492 25.82 4.90 20.14
CA GLY A 492 25.92 5.96 21.16
C GLY A 492 26.62 7.22 20.67
N TYR A 493 27.16 8.00 21.60
CA TYR A 493 27.75 9.31 21.32
C TYR A 493 29.11 9.23 20.63
N TRP A 494 29.30 10.02 19.58
CA TRP A 494 30.54 10.22 18.85
C TRP A 494 30.93 11.70 18.88
N VAL A 495 32.21 11.97 19.05
CA VAL A 495 32.78 13.31 18.90
C VAL A 495 33.07 13.52 17.42
N VAL A 496 32.56 14.61 16.88
CA VAL A 496 32.85 15.04 15.50
C VAL A 496 33.61 16.34 15.55
N THR A 497 34.72 16.37 14.82
CA THR A 497 35.53 17.57 14.62
C THR A 497 35.49 17.93 13.13
N VAL A 498 35.19 19.18 12.82
CA VAL A 498 35.22 19.75 11.47
C VAL A 498 36.28 20.84 11.45
N THR A 499 37.37 20.62 10.72
CA THR A 499 38.44 21.59 10.52
C THR A 499 38.28 22.23 9.15
N VAL A 500 38.16 23.55 9.08
CA VAL A 500 37.98 24.29 7.84
C VAL A 500 39.20 25.16 7.60
N LEU A 501 39.87 24.94 6.47
CA LEU A 501 40.96 25.79 5.99
C LEU A 501 40.37 26.97 5.21
N ILE A 502 40.44 28.16 5.81
CA ILE A 502 39.85 29.40 5.26
C ILE A 502 40.85 30.07 4.31
N SER A 503 42.14 30.05 4.65
CA SER A 503 43.24 30.56 3.83
C SER A 503 44.55 29.88 4.23
N ASP A 504 45.62 30.10 3.45
CA ASP A 504 46.97 29.56 3.69
C ASP A 504 47.50 29.81 5.12
N PHE A 505 46.96 30.82 5.83
CA PHE A 505 47.38 31.21 7.18
C PHE A 505 46.26 31.14 8.23
N ARG A 506 45.05 30.67 7.88
CA ARG A 506 43.91 30.58 8.81
C ARG A 506 43.13 29.28 8.62
N ALA A 507 43.12 28.46 9.66
CA ALA A 507 42.23 27.32 9.80
C ALA A 507 41.45 27.43 11.11
N GLU A 508 40.21 26.99 11.12
CA GLU A 508 39.38 26.95 12.32
C GLU A 508 38.75 25.56 12.51
N GLU A 509 38.52 25.20 13.77
CA GLU A 509 37.98 23.91 14.15
C GLU A 509 36.64 24.11 14.87
N MET A 510 35.63 23.36 14.44
CA MET A 510 34.34 23.24 15.12
C MET A 510 34.20 21.82 15.64
N ARG A 511 33.78 21.66 16.89
CA ARG A 511 33.66 20.36 17.53
C ARG A 511 32.33 20.23 18.24
N ASP A 512 31.65 19.11 18.01
CA ASP A 512 30.38 18.80 18.67
C ASP A 512 30.21 17.28 18.83
N ILE A 513 29.15 16.87 19.51
CA ILE A 513 28.78 15.48 19.76
C ILE A 513 27.53 15.14 18.95
N ILE A 514 27.58 14.00 18.29
CA ILE A 514 26.41 13.40 17.62
C ILE A 514 26.02 12.08 18.29
N GLU A 515 24.76 11.68 18.16
CA GLU A 515 24.27 10.37 18.60
C GLU A 515 24.09 9.42 17.41
N ILE A 516 24.77 8.27 17.46
CA ILE A 516 24.64 7.19 16.49
C ILE A 516 23.78 6.08 17.09
N ARG A 517 22.73 5.66 16.40
CA ARG A 517 21.81 4.62 16.91
C ARG A 517 22.36 3.20 16.75
N PRO A 518 21.86 2.21 17.51
CA PRO A 518 22.18 0.79 17.30
C PRO A 518 21.90 0.32 15.87
N ALA A 519 22.62 -0.71 15.41
CA ALA A 519 22.24 -1.47 14.24
C ALA A 519 20.99 -2.28 14.60
N ASN A 520 19.86 -2.00 13.93
CA ASN A 520 18.58 -2.69 14.17
C ASN A 520 18.69 -4.21 14.03
#